data_AF-A0A7W6ZSX0-F1
#
_entry.id   AF-A0A7W6ZSX0-F1
#
_cell.length_a   1.000
_cell.length_b   1.000
_cell.length_c   1.000
_cell.angle_alpha   90.00
_cell.angle_beta   90.00
_cell.angle_gamma   90.00
#
_symmetry.space_group_name_H-M   'P 1'
#
loop_
_entity.id
_entity.type
_entity.pdbx_description
1 polymer ?
#
loop_
_entity_poly.entity_id
_entity_poly.type
_entity_poly.pdbx_seq_one_letter_code
_entity_poly.pdbx_strand_id
1 'polypeptide(L)' 'MQNNEMTMSEVLRDPMIRQMLRADRVSLSDFARLLKKTARARHAASVEEGAMPLVRPVFMERPSAGGEAGL' A
#
# COMPACT_ATOMS: atom_id res chain seq x y z
N MET A 1 -15.53 -17.54 9.16
CA MET A 1 -16.18 -16.22 9.03
C MET A 1 -16.07 -15.84 7.57
N GLN A 2 -17.15 -15.87 6.79
CA GLN A 2 -17.12 -15.36 5.41
C GLN A 2 -17.07 -13.83 5.47
N ASN A 3 -15.94 -13.27 5.07
CA ASN A 3 -15.79 -11.83 4.82
C ASN A 3 -16.62 -11.48 3.59
N ASN A 4 -17.79 -10.86 3.79
CA ASN A 4 -18.60 -10.31 2.71
C ASN A 4 -17.89 -9.07 2.14
N GLU A 5 -17.03 -9.28 1.15
CA GLU A 5 -16.33 -8.19 0.47
C GLU A 5 -17.34 -7.31 -0.26
N MET A 6 -17.23 -5.99 -0.05
CA MET A 6 -18.05 -5.01 -0.73
C MET A 6 -17.34 -4.52 -1.98
N THR A 7 -18.10 -4.37 -3.07
CA THR A 7 -17.64 -3.66 -4.25
C THR A 7 -17.44 -2.18 -3.94
N MET A 8 -16.59 -1.52 -4.72
CA MET A 8 -16.35 -0.09 -4.59
C MET A 8 -17.65 0.74 -4.70
N SER A 9 -18.58 0.29 -5.53
CA SER A 9 -19.90 0.91 -5.71
C SER A 9 -20.78 0.81 -4.47
N GLU A 10 -20.77 -0.33 -3.78
CA GLU A 10 -21.54 -0.54 -2.55
C GLU A 10 -20.96 0.28 -1.41
N VAL A 11 -19.63 0.26 -1.25
CA VAL A 11 -18.92 1.07 -0.24
C VAL A 11 -19.24 2.56 -0.41
N LEU A 12 -19.25 3.05 -1.66
CA LEU A 12 -19.54 4.46 -1.94
C LEU A 12 -21.02 4.83 -1.78
N ARG A 13 -21.93 3.86 -1.73
CA ARG A 13 -23.37 4.10 -1.52
C ARG A 13 -23.84 3.80 -0.10
N ASP A 14 -22.98 3.20 0.72
CA ASP A 14 -23.30 2.86 2.10
C ASP A 14 -23.60 4.11 2.95
N PRO A 15 -24.74 4.15 3.66
CA PRO A 15 -25.17 5.32 4.42
C PRO A 15 -24.28 5.60 5.64
N MET A 16 -23.76 4.56 6.29
CA MET A 16 -22.88 4.69 7.46
C MET A 16 -21.51 5.21 7.06
N ILE A 17 -20.93 4.67 5.99
CA ILE A 17 -19.66 5.15 5.44
C ILE A 17 -19.79 6.61 5.03
N ARG A 18 -20.86 7.00 4.33
CA ARG A 18 -21.10 8.41 3.98
C ARG A 18 -21.25 9.31 5.20
N GLN A 19 -21.87 8.81 6.27
CA GLN A 19 -22.00 9.56 7.51
C GLN A 19 -20.64 9.82 8.16
N MET A 20 -19.80 8.79 8.23
CA MET A 20 -18.42 8.89 8.74
C MET A 20 -17.59 9.88 7.93
N LEU A 21 -17.60 9.78 6.59
CA LEU A 21 -16.85 10.70 5.72
C LEU A 21 -17.27 12.16 5.93
N ARG A 22 -18.57 12.42 6.12
CA ARG A 22 -19.06 13.78 6.42
C ARG A 22 -18.61 14.27 7.79
N ALA A 23 -18.62 13.41 8.81
CA ALA A 23 -18.13 13.75 10.14
C ALA A 23 -16.64 14.15 10.09
N ASP A 24 -15.85 13.44 9.26
CA ASP A 24 -14.42 13.65 9.10
C ASP A 24 -14.07 14.72 8.05
N ARG A 25 -15.07 15.38 7.44
CA ARG A 25 -14.90 16.36 6.34
C ARG A 25 -14.13 15.81 5.13
N VAL A 26 -14.24 14.51 4.87
CA VAL A 26 -13.66 13.86 3.70
C VAL A 26 -14.67 13.88 2.55
N SER A 27 -14.25 14.34 1.38
CA SER A 27 -15.12 14.33 0.20
C SER A 27 -15.30 12.90 -0.33
N LEU A 28 -16.50 12.59 -0.85
CA LEU A 28 -16.78 11.29 -1.48
C LEU A 28 -15.84 11.01 -2.66
N SER A 29 -15.44 12.06 -3.39
CA SER A 29 -14.52 11.98 -4.53
C SER A 29 -13.10 11.61 -4.11
N ASP A 30 -12.60 12.15 -3.00
CA ASP A 30 -11.27 11.81 -2.47
C ASP A 30 -11.24 10.38 -1.97
N PHE A 31 -12.30 9.96 -1.28
CA PHE A 31 -12.43 8.59 -0.84
C PHE A 31 -12.51 7.60 -2.02
N ALA A 32 -13.28 7.93 -3.08
CA ALA A 32 -13.33 7.10 -4.30
C ALA A 32 -11.96 6.99 -4.99
N ARG A 33 -11.20 8.10 -5.03
CA ARG A 33 -9.83 8.12 -5.57
C ARG A 33 -8.89 7.24 -4.75
N LEU A 34 -9.01 7.27 -3.43
CA LEU A 34 -8.25 6.40 -2.53
C LEU A 34 -8.57 4.93 -2.81
N LEU A 35 -9.85 4.54 -2.80
CA LEU A 35 -10.26 3.15 -3.09
C LEU A 35 -9.71 2.67 -4.44
N LYS A 36 -9.80 3.48 -5.48
CA LYS A 36 -9.25 3.16 -6.81
C LYS A 36 -7.74 2.97 -6.78
N LYS A 37 -7.00 3.84 -6.08
CA LYS A 37 -5.55 3.74 -5.94
C LYS A 37 -5.16 2.44 -5.23
N THR A 38 -5.84 2.12 -4.13
CA THR A 38 -5.56 0.92 -3.33
C THR A 38 -5.91 -0.35 -4.10
N ALA A 39 -7.03 -0.37 -4.83
CA ALA A 39 -7.40 -1.50 -5.68
C ALA A 39 -6.33 -1.77 -6.76
N ARG A 40 -5.85 -0.71 -7.44
CA ARG A 40 -4.75 -0.82 -8.42
C ARG A 40 -3.47 -1.37 -7.80
N ALA A 41 -3.10 -0.89 -6.62
CA ALA A 41 -1.90 -1.36 -5.92
C ALA A 41 -2.02 -2.84 -5.53
N ARG A 42 -3.20 -3.29 -5.07
CA ARG A 42 -3.46 -4.71 -4.78
C ARG A 42 -3.37 -5.57 -6.03
N HIS A 43 -3.95 -5.13 -7.14
CA HIS A 43 -3.84 -5.85 -8.41
C HIS A 43 -2.39 -5.98 -8.86
N ALA A 44 -1.59 -4.90 -8.77
CA ALA A 44 -0.16 -4.96 -9.10
C ALA A 44 0.62 -5.93 -8.19
N ALA A 45 0.37 -5.91 -6.88
CA ALA A 45 1.01 -6.83 -5.94
C ALA A 45 0.59 -8.30 -6.14
N SER A 46 -0.68 -8.55 -6.49
CA SER A 46 -1.16 -9.91 -6.78
C SER A 46 -0.62 -10.48 -8.09
N VAL A 47 -0.22 -9.62 -9.04
CA VAL A 47 0.44 -10.06 -10.28
C VAL A 47 1.90 -10.47 -10.02
N GLU A 48 2.56 -9.82 -9.06
CA GLU A 48 3.93 -10.16 -8.64
C GLU A 48 4.00 -11.44 -7.77
N GLU A 49 2.97 -11.76 -6.98
CA GLU A 49 2.92 -13.03 -6.22
C GLU A 49 2.76 -14.28 -7.10
N GLY A 50 2.30 -14.12 -8.35
CA GLY A 50 2.28 -15.21 -9.34
C GLY A 50 3.63 -15.44 -10.03
N ALA A 51 4.63 -14.59 -9.78
CA ALA A 51 5.92 -14.60 -10.46
C ALA A 51 7.06 -14.28 -9.49
N MET A 52 7.46 -15.24 -8.64
CA MET A 52 8.81 -15.22 -8.05
C MET A 52 9.75 -15.95 -9.02
N PRO A 53 10.89 -15.36 -9.42
CA PRO A 53 12.05 -15.33 -8.51
C PRO A 53 13.05 -14.14 -8.62
N LEU A 54 13.84 -13.95 -7.53
CA LEU A 54 15.18 -13.32 -7.39
C LEU A 54 15.31 -11.84 -7.83
N VAL A 55 15.86 -10.87 -7.06
CA VAL A 55 17.25 -10.75 -6.58
C VAL A 55 17.35 -9.70 -5.44
N ARG A 56 18.19 -9.95 -4.43
CA ARG A 56 18.65 -8.96 -3.41
C ARG A 56 19.47 -7.83 -4.05
N PRO A 57 19.30 -6.55 -3.67
CA PRO A 57 20.38 -5.58 -3.73
C PRO A 57 21.14 -5.57 -2.40
N VAL A 58 22.27 -6.28 -2.39
CA VAL A 58 23.39 -5.99 -1.50
C VAL A 58 24.00 -4.69 -2.00
N PHE A 59 23.80 -3.56 -1.33
CA PHE A 59 24.71 -2.40 -1.41
C PHE A 59 24.45 -1.47 -0.22
N MET A 60 25.23 -1.66 0.84
CA MET A 60 25.52 -0.55 1.76
C MET A 60 27.00 -0.63 2.12
N GLU A 61 27.82 -0.07 1.23
CA GLU A 61 29.13 0.45 1.60
C GLU A 61 28.95 1.44 2.75
N ARG A 62 29.62 1.21 3.88
CA ARG A 62 29.90 2.24 4.87
C ARG A 62 31.40 2.53 4.82
N PRO A 63 31.80 3.80 4.67
CA PRO A 63 33.21 4.17 4.61
C PRO A 63 33.83 4.23 6.01
N SER A 64 35.13 3.95 6.04
CA SER A 64 36.15 4.59 6.88
C SER A 64 36.12 4.34 8.40
N ALA A 65 37.15 3.63 8.89
CA ALA A 65 38.15 4.16 9.83
C ALA A 65 39.14 3.06 10.25
N GLY A 66 40.44 3.30 10.07
CA GLY A 66 41.49 2.54 10.75
C GLY A 66 42.67 2.11 9.89
N GLY A 67 43.50 3.08 9.46
CA GLY A 67 44.96 2.85 9.53
C GLY A 67 45.32 2.60 11.00
N GLU A 68 46.44 2.00 11.36
CA GLU A 68 47.77 2.04 10.79
C GLU A 68 48.61 0.91 11.40
N ALA A 69 49.54 0.38 10.62
CA ALA A 69 50.53 -0.62 11.03
C ALA A 69 51.82 0.06 11.55
N GLY A 70 52.52 -0.62 12.45
CA GLY A 70 53.88 -0.30 12.94
C GLY A 70 53.95 -0.54 14.45
N LEU A 71 54.77 -1.43 15.01
CA LEU A 71 56.12 -1.90 14.66
C LEU A 71 56.29 -3.39 15.06
#